data_AF-A0A0C9YNA8-F1
#
_entry.id   AF-A0A0C9YNA8-F1
#
_cell.length_a   1.000
_cell.length_b   1.000
_cell.length_c   1.000
_cell.angle_alpha   90.00
_cell.angle_beta   90.00
_cell.angle_gamma   90.00
#
_symmetry.space_group_name_H-M   'P 1'
#
loop_
_entity.id
_entity.type
_entity.pdbx_description
1 polymer ?
#
loop_
_entity_poly.entity_id
_entity_poly.type
_entity_poly.pdbx_seq_one_letter_code
_entity_poly.pdbx_strand_id
1 'polypeptide(L)'
;IELTHSGVPVDICSEREKPLSSVLQNDYVLQEDLSPLLSCHSDGANIVDKEEPLLCLKLTFWGDETCIGVSWHHTLGDAISMHRFMHTLSQLYQCKSPEFAPFVFRKHDFPPPSDDIAAKYHDKIRHLQHSCSPTELGAAFLEANAGVQNFQWRLSSEELLRLRTIVGGSVHKSLSTQDCLTAYVVAILNLVQERPIGIVTNVCNVGEMFDKPR
;
A
#
# COMPACT_ATOMS: atom_id res chain seq x y z
N ILE A 1 -9.04 19.01 -0.55
CA ILE A 1 -9.34 18.21 -1.75
C ILE A 1 -10.79 18.45 -2.07
N GLU A 2 -11.05 19.04 -3.23
CA GLU A 2 -12.40 19.21 -3.76
C GLU A 2 -12.60 18.07 -4.77
N LEU A 3 -13.54 17.17 -4.49
CA LEU A 3 -13.87 16.10 -5.43
C LEU A 3 -14.73 16.70 -6.54
N THR A 4 -14.32 16.53 -7.79
CA THR A 4 -15.09 16.99 -8.95
C THR A 4 -15.91 15.84 -9.53
N HIS A 5 -16.99 16.16 -10.24
CA HIS A 5 -17.78 15.17 -11.00
C HIS A 5 -17.14 14.82 -12.36
N SER A 6 -15.84 15.06 -12.51
CA SER A 6 -15.10 14.75 -13.73
C SER A 6 -15.02 13.23 -13.91
N GLY A 7 -15.02 12.77 -15.16
CA GLY A 7 -14.81 11.35 -15.46
C GLY A 7 -13.42 10.90 -14.97
N VAL A 8 -13.34 9.65 -14.51
CA VAL A 8 -12.04 9.03 -14.17
C VAL A 8 -11.24 8.84 -15.46
N PRO A 9 -10.02 9.37 -15.58
CA PRO A 9 -9.19 9.16 -16.76
C PRO A 9 -8.89 7.68 -16.97
N VAL A 10 -9.17 7.20 -18.19
CA VAL A 10 -8.83 5.85 -18.64
C VAL A 10 -7.96 5.97 -19.87
N ASP A 11 -6.72 5.49 -19.77
CA ASP A 11 -5.81 5.33 -20.90
C ASP A 11 -5.94 3.92 -21.47
N ILE A 12 -5.85 3.78 -22.79
CA ILE A 12 -6.02 2.51 -23.49
C ILE A 12 -4.86 2.34 -24.46
N CYS A 13 -4.10 1.26 -24.28
CA CYS A 13 -2.95 0.92 -25.11
C CYS A 13 -3.07 -0.52 -25.63
N SER A 14 -2.58 -0.76 -26.85
CA SER A 14 -2.47 -2.11 -27.42
C SER A 14 -1.02 -2.36 -27.82
N GLU A 15 -0.39 -3.33 -27.16
CA GLU A 15 1.01 -3.69 -27.34
C GLU A 15 1.05 -5.06 -28.05
N ARG A 16 0.95 -5.04 -29.39
CA ARG A 16 0.88 -6.27 -30.19
C ARG A 16 2.24 -6.92 -30.46
N GLU A 17 3.31 -6.16 -30.33
CA GLU A 17 4.66 -6.59 -30.77
C GLU A 17 5.58 -6.97 -29.60
N LYS A 18 5.23 -6.58 -28.38
CA LYS A 18 6.01 -6.90 -27.17
C LYS A 18 5.34 -8.04 -26.41
N PRO A 19 6.05 -9.08 -25.98
CA PRO A 19 5.45 -10.11 -25.14
C PRO A 19 5.14 -9.54 -23.74
N LEU A 20 4.07 -10.02 -23.10
CA LEU A 20 3.71 -9.62 -21.74
C LEU A 20 4.87 -9.79 -20.75
N SER A 21 5.70 -10.83 -20.96
CA SER A 21 6.90 -11.11 -20.17
C SER A 21 7.97 -10.01 -20.22
N SER A 22 7.91 -9.11 -21.19
CA SER A 22 8.79 -7.93 -21.25
C SER A 22 8.41 -6.85 -20.23
N VAL A 23 7.17 -6.90 -19.72
CA VAL A 23 6.64 -5.95 -18.73
C VAL A 23 6.39 -6.63 -17.39
N LEU A 24 5.68 -7.77 -17.38
CA LEU A 24 5.51 -8.61 -16.20
C LEU A 24 6.58 -9.70 -16.21
N GLN A 25 7.70 -9.45 -15.53
CA GLN A 25 8.85 -10.36 -15.56
C GLN A 25 8.66 -11.59 -14.64
N ASN A 26 7.62 -11.61 -13.81
CA ASN A 26 7.39 -12.63 -12.78
C ASN A 26 5.96 -12.59 -12.21
N ASP A 27 5.60 -13.64 -11.46
CA ASP A 27 4.32 -13.78 -10.77
C ASP A 27 4.30 -13.13 -9.37
N TYR A 28 5.21 -12.19 -9.10
CA TYR A 28 5.24 -11.51 -7.80
C TYR A 28 4.16 -10.43 -7.72
N VAL A 29 3.59 -10.27 -6.53
CA VAL A 29 2.59 -9.22 -6.23
C VAL A 29 3.20 -7.82 -6.32
N LEU A 30 4.49 -7.69 -5.97
CA LEU A 30 5.26 -6.47 -6.16
C LEU A 30 6.13 -6.67 -7.41
N GLN A 31 6.16 -5.70 -8.29
CA GLN A 31 6.98 -5.73 -9.50
C GLN A 31 7.90 -4.50 -9.52
N GLU A 32 9.05 -4.62 -10.18
CA GLU A 32 10.14 -3.64 -10.08
C GLU A 32 9.82 -2.31 -10.78
N ASP A 33 9.30 -2.37 -12.00
CA ASP A 33 8.88 -1.18 -12.74
C ASP A 33 7.52 -1.40 -13.40
N LEU A 34 6.50 -0.77 -12.81
CA LEU A 34 5.13 -0.75 -13.33
C LEU A 34 4.84 0.52 -14.13
N SER A 35 5.80 1.43 -14.28
CA SER A 35 5.61 2.72 -14.99
C SER A 35 5.07 2.55 -16.41
N PRO A 36 5.46 1.52 -17.20
CA PRO A 36 4.86 1.28 -18.52
C PRO A 36 3.35 1.01 -18.47
N LEU A 37 2.85 0.52 -17.33
CA LEU A 37 1.45 0.21 -17.09
C LEU A 37 0.67 1.37 -16.48
N LEU A 38 1.30 2.52 -16.25
CA LEU A 38 0.63 3.70 -15.69
C LEU A 38 0.44 4.77 -16.77
N SER A 39 -0.66 5.52 -16.65
CA SER A 39 -1.02 6.61 -17.58
C SER A 39 -0.27 7.91 -17.26
N CYS A 40 0.19 8.05 -16.01
CA CYS A 40 0.88 9.24 -15.51
C CYS A 40 2.33 8.86 -15.20
N HIS A 41 3.26 9.42 -15.98
CA HIS A 41 4.66 9.45 -15.62
C HIS A 41 4.86 10.63 -14.66
N SER A 42 4.87 10.39 -13.36
CA SER A 42 5.35 11.41 -12.44
C SER A 42 6.86 11.47 -12.57
N ASP A 43 7.37 12.48 -13.27
CA ASP A 43 8.81 12.81 -13.31
C ASP A 43 9.26 13.38 -11.94
N GLY A 44 9.01 12.65 -10.84
CA GLY A 44 9.56 12.82 -9.49
C GLY A 44 9.44 14.18 -8.80
N ALA A 45 8.99 15.24 -9.46
CA ALA A 45 9.28 16.62 -9.09
C ALA A 45 8.04 17.44 -8.71
N ASN A 46 6.83 17.00 -9.09
CA ASN A 46 5.58 17.69 -8.74
C ASN A 46 4.63 16.75 -8.01
N ILE A 47 4.96 16.43 -6.75
CA ILE A 47 4.07 15.71 -5.82
C ILE A 47 2.78 16.52 -5.52
N VAL A 48 2.67 17.77 -6.00
CA VAL A 48 1.55 18.68 -5.73
C VAL A 48 1.14 19.44 -6.98
N ASP A 49 0.88 18.73 -8.08
CA ASP A 49 -0.02 19.34 -9.07
C ASP A 49 -1.46 19.17 -8.57
N LYS A 50 -2.15 20.30 -8.35
CA LYS A 50 -3.54 20.31 -7.86
C LYS A 50 -4.53 19.83 -8.92
N GLU A 51 -4.11 19.77 -10.18
CA GLU A 51 -4.95 19.34 -11.31
C GLU A 51 -4.75 17.86 -11.66
N GLU A 52 -3.80 17.17 -11.03
CA GLU A 52 -3.59 15.75 -11.30
C GLU A 52 -4.74 14.87 -10.77
N PRO A 53 -5.21 13.91 -11.58
CA PRO A 53 -6.24 12.96 -11.17
C PRO A 53 -5.77 12.07 -10.03
N LEU A 54 -6.61 11.96 -8.98
CA LEU A 54 -6.33 11.11 -7.82
C LEU A 54 -6.44 9.60 -8.12
N LEU A 55 -7.07 9.24 -9.24
CA LEU A 55 -7.21 7.88 -9.74
C LEU A 55 -7.00 7.89 -11.24
N CYS A 56 -6.05 7.09 -11.73
CA CYS A 56 -5.89 6.79 -13.15
C CYS A 56 -5.97 5.29 -13.39
N LEU A 57 -6.63 4.93 -14.48
CA LEU A 57 -6.66 3.56 -14.97
C LEU A 57 -5.97 3.49 -16.33
N LYS A 58 -5.17 2.46 -16.54
CA LYS A 58 -4.63 2.11 -17.86
C LYS A 58 -5.01 0.69 -18.22
N LEU A 59 -5.65 0.52 -19.37
CA LEU A 59 -5.91 -0.79 -19.95
C LEU A 59 -4.87 -1.06 -21.01
N THR A 60 -4.08 -2.12 -20.82
CA THR A 60 -3.09 -2.54 -21.82
C THR A 60 -3.41 -3.93 -22.32
N PHE A 61 -3.57 -4.06 -23.64
CA PHE A 61 -3.94 -5.30 -24.31
C PHE A 61 -2.73 -5.94 -25.00
N TRP A 62 -2.45 -7.21 -24.69
CA TRP A 62 -1.44 -8.07 -25.32
C TRP A 62 -2.11 -9.28 -25.96
N GLY A 63 -2.54 -9.15 -27.22
CA GLY A 63 -3.32 -10.21 -27.86
C GLY A 63 -4.61 -10.48 -27.09
N ASP A 64 -4.71 -11.67 -26.50
CA ASP A 64 -5.87 -12.12 -25.71
C ASP A 64 -5.75 -11.80 -24.20
N GLU A 65 -4.61 -11.24 -23.78
CA GLU A 65 -4.36 -10.87 -22.38
C GLU A 65 -4.62 -9.38 -22.15
N THR A 66 -5.11 -9.04 -20.95
CA THR A 66 -5.38 -7.65 -20.54
C THR A 66 -4.75 -7.39 -19.18
N CYS A 67 -3.96 -6.32 -19.07
CA CYS A 67 -3.52 -5.77 -17.80
C CYS A 67 -4.29 -4.49 -17.47
N ILE A 68 -4.60 -4.32 -16.19
CA ILE A 68 -5.21 -3.12 -15.64
C ILE A 68 -4.20 -2.47 -14.71
N GLY A 69 -3.57 -1.40 -15.17
CA GLY A 69 -2.74 -0.54 -14.33
C GLY A 69 -3.60 0.43 -13.55
N VAL A 70 -3.32 0.58 -12.25
CA VAL A 70 -4.07 1.47 -11.35
C VAL A 70 -3.07 2.39 -10.67
N SER A 71 -3.18 3.69 -10.94
CA SER A 71 -2.53 4.74 -10.13
C SER A 71 -3.56 5.30 -9.16
N TRP A 72 -3.27 5.22 -7.87
CA TRP A 72 -4.18 5.59 -6.79
C TRP A 72 -3.47 6.49 -5.78
N HIS A 73 -3.99 7.70 -5.58
CA HIS A 73 -3.48 8.59 -4.57
C HIS A 73 -3.92 8.13 -3.18
N HIS A 74 -2.97 7.88 -2.27
CA HIS A 74 -3.25 7.33 -0.94
C HIS A 74 -4.22 8.15 -0.06
N THR A 75 -4.47 9.43 -0.38
CA THR A 75 -5.52 10.22 0.30
C THR A 75 -6.95 9.73 0.01
N LEU A 76 -7.17 9.02 -1.10
CA LEU A 76 -8.48 8.41 -1.38
C LEU A 76 -8.80 7.25 -0.43
N GLY A 77 -7.77 6.63 0.16
CA GLY A 77 -7.93 5.53 1.09
C GLY A 77 -6.72 4.61 1.14
N ASP A 78 -6.78 3.68 2.08
CA ASP A 78 -5.80 2.61 2.26
C ASP A 78 -5.97 1.47 1.22
N ALA A 79 -5.11 0.45 1.32
CA ALA A 79 -5.16 -0.71 0.44
C ALA A 79 -6.48 -1.50 0.53
N ILE A 80 -7.17 -1.46 1.68
CA ILE A 80 -8.48 -2.11 1.85
C ILE A 80 -9.53 -1.36 1.05
N SER A 81 -9.52 -0.03 1.10
CA SER A 81 -10.40 0.84 0.34
C SER A 81 -10.20 0.62 -1.16
N MET A 82 -8.95 0.55 -1.62
CA MET A 82 -8.61 0.24 -3.01
C MET A 82 -9.08 -1.16 -3.42
N HIS A 83 -8.88 -2.19 -2.58
CA HIS A 83 -9.37 -3.54 -2.83
C HIS A 83 -10.90 -3.58 -2.99
N ARG A 84 -11.64 -2.96 -2.06
CA ARG A 84 -13.11 -2.89 -2.14
C ARG A 84 -13.59 -2.17 -3.40
N PHE A 85 -12.88 -1.11 -3.80
CA PHE A 85 -13.18 -0.36 -5.02
C PHE A 85 -13.00 -1.26 -6.25
N MET A 86 -11.84 -1.91 -6.39
CA MET A 86 -11.55 -2.79 -7.52
C MET A 86 -12.48 -4.01 -7.59
N HIS A 87 -12.82 -4.59 -6.44
CA HIS A 87 -13.78 -5.71 -6.38
C HIS A 87 -15.18 -5.29 -6.80
N THR A 88 -15.65 -4.15 -6.31
CA THR A 88 -16.96 -3.59 -6.68
C THR A 88 -16.99 -3.25 -8.18
N LEU A 89 -15.93 -2.65 -8.71
CA LEU A 89 -15.79 -2.36 -10.13
C LEU A 89 -15.90 -3.64 -10.97
N SER A 90 -15.17 -4.69 -10.57
CA SER A 90 -15.23 -6.01 -11.22
C SER A 90 -16.63 -6.62 -11.18
N GLN A 91 -17.33 -6.53 -10.04
CA GLN A 91 -18.71 -7.01 -9.91
C GLN A 91 -19.68 -6.27 -10.83
N LEU A 92 -19.55 -4.94 -10.94
CA LEU A 92 -20.38 -4.13 -11.84
C LEU A 92 -20.21 -4.55 -13.30
N TYR A 93 -18.99 -4.75 -13.77
CA TYR A 93 -18.74 -5.25 -15.14
C TYR A 93 -19.22 -6.68 -15.38
N GLN A 94 -19.34 -7.48 -14.32
CA GLN A 94 -19.92 -8.82 -14.36
C GLN A 94 -21.44 -8.82 -14.16
N CYS A 95 -22.09 -7.66 -14.08
CA CYS A 95 -23.52 -7.51 -13.78
C CYS A 95 -23.93 -8.18 -12.44
N LYS A 96 -23.02 -8.22 -11.46
CA LYS A 96 -23.24 -8.75 -10.12
C LYS A 96 -23.54 -7.62 -9.14
N SER A 97 -24.27 -7.94 -8.07
CA SER A 97 -24.47 -7.01 -6.96
C SER A 97 -23.17 -6.82 -6.16
N PRO A 98 -22.89 -5.61 -5.67
CA PRO A 98 -21.75 -5.36 -4.78
C PRO A 98 -21.81 -6.22 -3.52
N GLU A 99 -20.70 -6.88 -3.17
CA GLU A 99 -20.58 -7.67 -1.94
C GLU A 99 -20.31 -6.78 -0.72
N PHE A 100 -19.52 -5.72 -0.91
CA PHE A 100 -19.20 -4.79 0.16
C PHE A 100 -20.30 -3.73 0.31
N ALA A 101 -20.47 -3.26 1.56
CA ALA A 101 -21.33 -2.12 1.83
C ALA A 101 -20.88 -0.89 1.02
N PRO A 102 -21.82 -0.03 0.61
CA PRO A 102 -21.48 1.20 -0.11
C PRO A 102 -20.47 2.06 0.67
N PHE A 103 -19.56 2.69 -0.06
CA PHE A 103 -18.62 3.65 0.53
C PHE A 103 -19.38 4.81 1.18
N VAL A 104 -19.01 5.15 2.40
CA VAL A 104 -19.54 6.30 3.12
C VAL A 104 -18.47 7.38 3.15
N PHE A 105 -18.77 8.56 2.63
CA PHE A 105 -17.86 9.71 2.64
C PHE A 105 -17.78 10.42 4.01
N ARG A 106 -18.31 9.78 5.06
CA ARG A 106 -18.27 10.32 6.42
C ARG A 106 -16.97 9.85 7.05
N LYS A 107 -16.10 10.81 7.38
CA LYS A 107 -14.96 10.53 8.24
C LYS A 107 -15.48 10.16 9.63
N HIS A 108 -14.83 9.19 10.25
CA HIS A 108 -15.07 8.93 11.67
C HIS A 108 -14.59 10.14 12.46
N ASP A 109 -15.46 10.64 13.34
CA ASP A 109 -15.12 11.75 14.23
C ASP A 109 -14.46 11.17 15.48
N PHE A 110 -13.13 11.25 15.53
CA PHE A 110 -12.40 10.83 16.72
C PHE A 110 -12.31 12.01 17.68
N PRO A 111 -12.71 11.85 18.96
CA PRO A 111 -12.49 12.90 19.94
C PRO A 111 -10.99 13.20 20.04
N PRO A 112 -10.60 14.46 20.29
CA PRO A 112 -9.20 14.78 20.52
C PRO A 112 -8.67 13.95 21.70
N PRO A 113 -7.41 13.49 21.65
CA PRO A 113 -6.82 12.77 22.78
C PRO A 113 -6.77 13.68 24.01
N SER A 114 -6.90 13.08 25.21
CA SER A 114 -6.63 13.82 26.44
C SER A 114 -5.16 14.23 26.54
N ASP A 115 -4.85 15.25 27.33
CA ASP A 115 -3.47 15.73 27.55
C ASP A 115 -2.56 14.60 28.04
N ASP A 116 -3.07 13.71 28.91
CA ASP A 116 -2.33 12.54 29.41
C ASP A 116 -1.95 11.56 28.28
N ILE A 117 -2.89 11.31 27.35
CA ILE A 117 -2.63 10.45 26.19
C ILE A 117 -1.64 11.13 25.25
N ALA A 118 -1.85 12.43 24.97
CA ALA A 118 -0.95 13.19 24.11
C ALA A 118 0.48 13.18 24.66
N ALA A 119 0.68 13.45 25.96
CA ALA A 119 1.98 13.43 26.61
C ALA A 119 2.61 12.02 26.59
N LYS A 120 1.82 10.97 26.87
CA LYS A 120 2.31 9.58 26.89
C LYS A 120 2.79 9.09 25.54
N TYR A 121 2.13 9.51 24.45
CA TYR A 121 2.46 9.04 23.10
C TYR A 121 3.31 10.03 22.31
N HIS A 122 3.55 11.25 22.80
CA HIS A 122 4.33 12.30 22.17
C HIS A 122 5.63 11.75 21.53
N ASP A 123 6.52 11.19 22.34
CA ASP A 123 7.80 10.66 21.84
C ASP A 123 7.69 9.48 20.86
N LYS A 124 6.55 8.79 20.84
CA LYS A 124 6.31 7.63 19.97
C LYS A 124 5.78 8.03 18.59
N ILE A 125 5.25 9.24 18.46
CA ILE A 125 4.67 9.77 17.21
C ILE A 125 5.48 10.94 16.65
N ARG A 126 6.79 11.04 16.93
CA ARG A 126 7.66 12.13 16.45
C ARG A 126 7.53 12.40 14.95
N HIS A 127 7.33 11.34 14.15
CA HIS A 127 7.11 11.44 12.71
C HIS A 127 5.80 12.14 12.30
N LEU A 128 4.87 12.35 13.23
CA LEU A 128 3.60 13.07 13.04
C LEU A 128 3.59 14.45 13.69
N GLN A 129 4.64 14.83 14.43
CA GLN A 129 4.70 16.09 15.19
C GLN A 129 5.07 17.29 14.34
N HIS A 130 5.85 17.05 13.29
CA HIS A 130 6.29 18.09 12.38
C HIS A 130 5.43 18.05 11.13
N SER A 131 4.81 19.19 10.81
CA SER A 131 4.22 19.39 9.49
C SER A 131 5.34 19.79 8.55
N CYS A 132 5.70 18.88 7.63
CA CYS A 132 6.58 19.22 6.53
C CYS A 132 5.75 19.88 5.42
N SER A 133 6.30 20.87 4.75
CA SER A 133 5.77 21.29 3.47
C SER A 133 5.84 20.12 2.47
N PRO A 134 4.97 20.09 1.45
CA PRO A 134 5.04 19.03 0.45
C PRO A 134 6.39 18.93 -0.26
N THR A 135 7.07 20.07 -0.48
CA THR A 135 8.41 20.11 -1.09
C THR A 135 9.46 19.43 -0.21
N GLU A 136 9.44 19.71 1.10
CA GLU A 136 10.34 19.06 2.06
C GLU A 136 10.07 17.56 2.16
N LEU A 137 8.79 17.16 2.16
CA LEU A 137 8.42 15.75 2.16
C LEU A 137 8.91 15.03 0.90
N GLY A 138 8.77 15.68 -0.27
CA GLY A 138 9.28 15.16 -1.54
C GLY A 138 10.79 14.98 -1.54
N ALA A 139 11.53 16.00 -1.09
CA ALA A 139 12.99 15.93 -0.98
C ALA A 139 13.44 14.81 -0.03
N ALA A 140 12.82 14.71 1.15
CA ALA A 140 13.12 13.67 2.12
C ALA A 140 12.80 12.26 1.59
N PHE A 141 11.72 12.12 0.81
CA PHE A 141 11.38 10.85 0.15
C PHE A 141 12.41 10.45 -0.90
N LEU A 142 12.85 11.39 -1.75
CA LEU A 142 13.88 11.13 -2.75
C LEU A 142 15.22 10.76 -2.10
N GLU A 143 15.60 11.48 -1.04
CA GLU A 143 16.80 11.17 -0.26
C GLU A 143 16.71 9.80 0.39
N ALA A 144 15.60 9.47 1.04
CA ALA A 144 15.40 8.18 1.71
C ALA A 144 15.43 6.98 0.74
N ASN A 145 15.05 7.20 -0.52
CA ASN A 145 15.09 6.17 -1.56
C ASN A 145 16.39 6.21 -2.40
N ALA A 146 17.28 7.17 -2.18
CA ALA A 146 18.52 7.28 -2.94
C ALA A 146 19.44 6.08 -2.66
N GLY A 147 19.72 5.29 -3.70
CA GLY A 147 20.56 4.09 -3.59
C GLY A 147 19.86 2.89 -2.95
N VAL A 148 18.56 2.97 -2.67
CA VAL A 148 17.75 1.82 -2.24
C VAL A 148 17.49 0.93 -3.45
N GLN A 149 17.75 -0.36 -3.30
CA GLN A 149 17.42 -1.38 -4.29
C GLN A 149 16.25 -2.20 -3.78
N ASN A 150 15.29 -2.45 -4.67
CA ASN A 150 14.21 -3.38 -4.38
C ASN A 150 14.77 -4.81 -4.41
N PHE A 151 14.49 -5.55 -3.34
CA PHE A 151 14.80 -6.97 -3.26
C PHE A 151 13.50 -7.73 -3.02
N GLN A 152 13.26 -8.74 -3.85
CA GLN A 152 12.08 -9.57 -3.75
C GLN A 152 12.42 -10.90 -3.10
N TRP A 153 11.67 -11.24 -2.07
CA TRP A 153 11.83 -12.50 -1.37
C TRP A 153 10.49 -13.21 -1.22
N ARG A 154 10.49 -14.49 -1.59
CA ARG A 154 9.33 -15.38 -1.46
C ARG A 154 9.63 -16.49 -0.49
N LEU A 155 8.69 -16.71 0.41
CA LEU A 155 8.64 -17.89 1.26
C LEU A 155 7.50 -18.78 0.79
N SER A 156 7.81 -20.06 0.62
CA SER A 156 6.80 -21.10 0.40
C SER A 156 5.91 -21.25 1.63
N SER A 157 4.73 -21.86 1.43
CA SER A 157 3.83 -22.18 2.54
C SER A 157 4.48 -23.10 3.58
N GLU A 158 5.39 -23.99 3.16
CA GLU A 158 6.14 -24.85 4.07
C GLU A 158 7.15 -24.06 4.90
N GLU A 159 7.91 -23.15 4.28
CA GLU A 159 8.85 -22.27 4.99
C GLU A 159 8.13 -21.35 5.99
N LEU A 160 6.98 -20.80 5.61
CA LEU A 160 6.14 -20.01 6.51
C LEU A 160 5.64 -20.84 7.69
N LEU A 161 5.24 -22.09 7.46
CA LEU A 161 4.82 -22.99 8.53
C LEU A 161 5.99 -23.29 9.47
N ARG A 162 7.16 -23.65 8.93
CA ARG A 162 8.38 -23.89 9.72
C ARG A 162 8.75 -22.66 10.55
N LEU A 163 8.70 -21.46 9.96
CA LEU A 163 8.96 -20.21 10.65
C LEU A 163 7.99 -20.01 11.82
N ARG A 164 6.68 -20.23 11.60
CA ARG A 164 5.67 -20.14 12.66
C ARG A 164 5.90 -21.17 13.76
N THR A 165 6.37 -22.37 13.45
CA THR A 165 6.73 -23.38 14.46
C THR A 165 7.93 -22.95 15.29
N ILE A 166 8.99 -22.43 14.65
CA ILE A 166 10.21 -21.98 15.34
C ILE A 166 9.89 -20.81 16.28
N VAL A 167 9.17 -19.81 15.80
CA VAL A 167 8.85 -18.61 16.60
C VAL A 167 7.76 -18.93 17.62
N GLY A 168 6.70 -19.63 17.21
CA GLY A 168 5.54 -19.97 18.05
C GLY A 168 5.83 -20.98 19.15
N GLY A 169 6.83 -21.86 18.99
CA GLY A 169 7.25 -22.80 20.04
C GLY A 169 7.79 -22.12 21.31
N SER A 170 8.10 -20.82 21.24
CA SER A 170 8.66 -20.05 22.34
C SER A 170 7.63 -19.19 23.11
N VAL A 171 6.37 -19.12 22.67
CA VAL A 171 5.37 -18.15 23.18
C VAL A 171 4.05 -18.83 23.55
N HIS A 172 3.48 -18.48 24.71
CA HIS A 172 2.19 -19.00 25.20
C HIS A 172 0.95 -18.52 24.40
N LYS A 173 1.11 -17.67 23.38
CA LYS A 173 0.04 -17.13 22.53
C LYS A 173 0.32 -17.46 21.07
N SER A 174 -0.72 -17.79 20.29
CA SER A 174 -0.56 -18.03 18.86
C SER A 174 -0.21 -16.74 18.13
N LEU A 175 0.97 -16.71 17.52
CA LEU A 175 1.43 -15.61 16.68
C LEU A 175 0.84 -15.73 15.27
N SER A 176 0.54 -14.58 14.66
CA SER A 176 0.11 -14.53 13.27
C SER A 176 1.28 -14.78 12.31
N THR A 177 1.00 -15.11 11.05
CA THR A 177 2.03 -15.22 10.02
C THR A 177 2.79 -13.89 9.86
N GLN A 178 2.08 -12.76 9.96
CA GLN A 178 2.67 -11.42 9.87
C GLN A 178 3.66 -11.19 11.02
N ASP A 179 3.28 -11.50 12.27
CA ASP A 179 4.17 -11.33 13.43
C ASP A 179 5.46 -12.13 13.28
N CYS A 180 5.34 -13.40 12.87
CA CYS A 180 6.48 -14.27 12.65
C CYS A 180 7.38 -13.78 11.51
N LEU A 181 6.79 -13.31 10.41
CA LEU A 181 7.53 -12.79 9.26
C LEU A 181 8.26 -11.49 9.60
N THR A 182 7.59 -10.53 10.26
CA THR A 182 8.19 -9.28 10.71
C THR A 182 9.36 -9.56 11.65
N ALA A 183 9.19 -10.44 12.65
CA ALA A 183 10.25 -10.80 13.58
C ALA A 183 11.46 -11.44 12.87
N TYR A 184 11.21 -12.31 11.88
CA TYR A 184 12.25 -12.95 11.09
C TYR A 184 13.05 -11.97 10.23
N VAL A 185 12.37 -11.07 9.53
CA VAL A 185 13.02 -10.03 8.72
C VAL A 185 13.89 -9.12 9.60
N VAL A 186 13.37 -8.68 10.75
CA VAL A 186 14.13 -7.85 11.70
C VAL A 186 15.34 -8.61 12.24
N ALA A 187 15.18 -9.89 12.59
CA ALA A 187 16.29 -10.71 13.05
C ALA A 187 17.41 -10.82 12.00
N ILE A 188 17.06 -11.08 10.73
CA ILE A 188 18.04 -11.16 9.64
C ILE A 188 18.74 -9.82 9.41
N LEU A 189 17.99 -8.72 9.34
CA LEU A 189 18.58 -7.41 9.14
C LEU A 189 19.54 -7.05 10.29
N ASN A 190 19.18 -7.39 11.52
CA ASN A 190 20.05 -7.18 12.69
C ASN A 190 21.32 -8.06 12.69
N LEU A 191 21.38 -9.15 11.91
CA LEU A 191 22.61 -9.95 11.76
C LEU A 191 23.65 -9.27 10.88
N VAL A 192 23.22 -8.40 9.95
CA VAL A 192 24.08 -7.81 8.93
C VAL A 192 24.28 -6.30 9.11
N GLN A 193 23.50 -5.65 9.96
CA GLN A 193 23.60 -4.21 10.23
C GLN A 193 24.49 -3.92 11.45
N GLU A 194 25.31 -2.87 11.33
CA GLU A 194 26.13 -2.37 12.46
C GLU A 194 25.28 -1.79 13.60
N ARG A 195 24.13 -1.21 13.25
CA ARG A 195 23.17 -0.64 14.19
C ARG A 195 21.89 -1.47 14.16
N PRO A 196 21.50 -2.13 15.26
CA PRO A 196 20.29 -2.94 15.27
C PRO A 196 19.05 -2.07 15.15
N ILE A 197 18.05 -2.59 14.44
CA ILE A 197 16.71 -2.03 14.34
C ILE A 197 16.07 -2.04 15.74
N GLY A 198 15.83 -0.86 16.29
CA GLY A 198 15.18 -0.68 17.59
C GLY A 198 13.67 -0.38 17.52
N ILE A 199 13.17 0.02 16.35
CA ILE A 199 11.77 0.43 16.16
C ILE A 199 11.24 -0.20 14.87
N VAL A 200 10.07 -0.81 14.96
CA VAL A 200 9.32 -1.36 13.82
C VAL A 200 7.95 -0.68 13.80
N THR A 201 7.59 -0.12 12.66
CA THR A 201 6.27 0.49 12.43
C THR A 201 5.45 -0.44 11.56
N ASN A 202 4.35 -0.96 12.09
CA ASN A 202 3.38 -1.76 11.34
C ASN A 202 2.11 -0.94 11.11
N VAL A 203 1.51 -1.09 9.93
CA VAL A 203 0.20 -0.53 9.61
C VAL A 203 -0.88 -1.48 10.12
N CYS A 204 -1.88 -0.95 10.81
CA CYS A 204 -2.99 -1.73 11.37
C CYS A 204 -4.32 -1.23 10.81
N ASN A 205 -5.22 -2.16 10.47
CA ASN A 205 -6.60 -1.82 10.13
C ASN A 205 -7.39 -1.57 11.42
N VAL A 206 -7.96 -0.37 11.55
CA VAL A 206 -8.80 0.02 12.70
C VAL A 206 -10.30 -0.12 12.43
N GLY A 207 -10.73 -0.38 11.19
CA GLY A 207 -12.14 -0.48 10.82
C GLY A 207 -12.90 -1.56 11.59
N GLU A 208 -12.28 -2.74 11.78
CA GLU A 208 -12.87 -3.84 12.52
C GLU A 208 -13.02 -3.58 14.04
N MET A 209 -12.30 -2.60 14.60
CA MET A 209 -12.45 -2.23 16.01
C MET A 209 -13.74 -1.45 16.28
N PHE A 210 -14.31 -0.80 15.25
CA PHE A 210 -15.48 0.08 15.40
C PHE A 210 -16.77 -0.52 14.81
N ASP A 211 -16.68 -1.60 14.03
CA ASP A 211 -17.84 -2.30 13.44
C ASP A 211 -18.54 -3.28 14.40
N LYS A 212 -18.08 -3.41 15.66
CA LYS A 212 -18.83 -4.15 16.68
C LYS A 212 -19.95 -3.26 17.23
N PRO A 213 -21.23 -3.68 17.15
CA PRO A 213 -22.31 -2.95 17.81
C PRO A 213 -22.01 -2.88 19.31
N ARG A 214 -22.08 -1.66 19.87
CA ARG A 214 -22.14 -1.46 21.32
C ARG A 214 -23.46 -1.97 21.87
#